data_AF-A0A522Q7C5-F1
#
_entry.id   AF-A0A522Q7C5-F1
#
_cell.length_a   1.000
_cell.length_b   1.000
_cell.length_c   1.000
_cell.angle_alpha   90.00
_cell.angle_beta   90.00
_cell.angle_gamma   90.00
#
_symmetry.space_group_name_H-M   'P 1'
#
loop_
_entity.id
_entity.type
_entity.pdbx_description
1 polymer ?
#
loop_
_entity_poly.entity_id
_entity_poly.type
_entity_poly.pdbx_seq_one_letter_code
_entity_poly.pdbx_strand_id
1 'polypeptide(L)'
;MTSSPDAAIVPITLTVNGRIGLTLYAPPWEDDDGELWQGFLGDGAKIVLFPTVRELAAFIASGEENDLSDHPAWGRVQKVTPEDLRPSADDAYDLDAVYEWAAGDPDPVSVSALANVVDMVAKIADSCDDGALRRLVENTPAYEQLVDEENTYQGKDGRARWNELGDTIADSWERAIGRVESWLSWRGDFSGSDLDAETVWDRIGAEPIEIRLPNARYLTVRGYVAPDAEDGQATEAAFLGSEDTVAVFTSTQGLARYCRVAEEHRLRKLEWWGELAAVEDDAVFTPGLDGAYDLRRPSAAGAGLVRELVAFCDLDADLSVLDGPSVNRDDWNELVAQVATCLVQQD
;
A
#
# COMPACT_ATOMS: atom_id res chain seq x y z
N MET A 1 31.99 -13.29 7.09
CA MET A 1 31.04 -12.29 7.61
C MET A 1 30.65 -11.39 6.47
N THR A 2 29.88 -11.94 5.54
CA THR A 2 29.16 -11.17 4.54
C THR A 2 27.71 -11.37 4.90
N SER A 3 27.24 -10.59 5.88
CA SER A 3 25.82 -10.35 6.05
C SER A 3 25.28 -9.94 4.68
N SER A 4 24.19 -10.57 4.25
CA SER A 4 23.60 -10.28 2.95
C SER A 4 23.27 -8.78 2.89
N PRO A 5 23.90 -7.99 1.98
CA PRO A 5 23.75 -6.54 1.94
C PRO A 5 22.31 -6.06 1.64
N ASP A 6 21.42 -7.00 1.32
CA ASP A 6 20.04 -6.76 0.90
C ASP A 6 18.97 -7.15 1.96
N ALA A 7 19.37 -7.60 3.16
CA ALA A 7 18.39 -7.91 4.21
C ALA A 7 17.60 -6.66 4.59
N ALA A 8 16.31 -6.64 4.26
CA ALA A 8 15.41 -5.51 4.43
C ALA A 8 14.49 -5.73 5.63
N ILE A 9 14.17 -4.65 6.34
CA ILE A 9 13.04 -4.59 7.25
C ILE A 9 12.13 -3.51 6.70
N VAL A 10 10.88 -3.86 6.43
CA VAL A 10 9.89 -2.98 5.81
C VAL A 10 8.77 -2.66 6.83
N PRO A 11 8.35 -1.39 6.94
CA PRO A 11 7.14 -1.05 7.68
C PRO A 11 5.92 -1.50 6.90
N ILE A 12 4.96 -2.12 7.57
CA ILE A 12 3.70 -2.60 6.97
C ILE A 12 2.49 -2.13 7.79
N THR A 13 1.31 -2.12 7.18
CA THR A 13 0.04 -2.10 7.93
C THR A 13 -0.69 -3.42 7.85
N LEU A 14 -1.41 -3.74 8.92
CA LEU A 14 -2.42 -4.80 8.94
C LEU A 14 -3.77 -4.16 9.33
N THR A 15 -4.78 -4.34 8.48
CA THR A 15 -6.18 -4.02 8.81
C THR A 15 -6.88 -5.33 9.17
N VAL A 16 -7.41 -5.40 10.40
CA VAL A 16 -8.13 -6.58 10.90
C VAL A 16 -9.30 -6.14 11.76
N ASN A 17 -10.51 -6.59 11.44
CA ASN A 17 -11.75 -6.28 12.15
C ASN A 17 -11.99 -4.77 12.33
N GLY A 18 -11.72 -3.98 11.28
CA GLY A 18 -11.90 -2.54 11.25
C GLY A 18 -10.92 -1.77 12.14
N ARG A 19 -9.76 -2.36 12.42
CA ARG A 19 -8.65 -1.70 13.13
C ARG A 19 -7.38 -1.80 12.31
N ILE A 20 -6.73 -0.66 12.08
CA ILE A 20 -5.46 -0.60 11.37
C ILE A 20 -4.29 -0.47 12.35
N GLY A 21 -3.22 -1.25 12.13
CA GLY A 21 -2.02 -1.21 12.95
C GLY A 21 -0.72 -1.27 12.16
N LEU A 22 0.26 -0.48 12.61
CA LEU A 22 1.61 -0.41 12.06
C LEU A 22 2.54 -1.40 12.75
N THR A 23 3.30 -2.16 11.96
CA THR A 23 4.36 -3.04 12.45
C THR A 23 5.54 -3.09 11.47
N LEU A 24 6.55 -3.91 11.75
CA LEU A 24 7.64 -4.19 10.80
C LEU A 24 7.60 -5.65 10.38
N TYR A 25 7.93 -5.90 9.12
CA TYR A 25 8.16 -7.22 8.57
C TYR A 25 9.58 -7.32 8.01
N ALA A 26 10.26 -8.42 8.29
CA ALA A 26 11.51 -8.80 7.68
C ALA A 26 11.25 -9.97 6.72
N PRO A 27 11.28 -9.75 5.39
CA PRO A 27 11.24 -10.81 4.40
C PRO A 27 12.37 -11.82 4.60
N PRO A 28 12.28 -13.02 3.98
CA PRO A 28 13.27 -14.07 4.18
C PRO A 28 14.72 -13.58 4.06
N TRP A 29 15.54 -13.87 5.08
CA TRP A 29 16.97 -13.61 5.10
C TRP A 29 17.74 -14.85 5.55
N GLU A 30 19.00 -14.94 5.12
CA GLU A 30 19.92 -15.99 5.53
C GLU A 30 20.84 -15.44 6.62
N ASP A 31 21.04 -16.21 7.70
CA ASP A 31 22.02 -15.88 8.73
C ASP A 31 23.46 -16.31 8.36
N ASP A 32 24.42 -16.10 9.27
CA ASP A 32 25.81 -16.47 9.02
C ASP A 32 26.04 -17.99 8.92
N ASP A 33 25.10 -18.81 9.38
CA ASP A 33 25.14 -20.29 9.38
C ASP A 33 24.37 -20.90 8.18
N GLY A 34 23.71 -20.08 7.36
CA GLY A 34 22.94 -20.52 6.20
C GLY A 34 21.48 -20.89 6.52
N GLU A 35 21.00 -20.58 7.72
CA GLU A 35 19.61 -20.80 8.11
C GLU A 35 18.73 -19.67 7.59
N LEU A 36 17.58 -20.02 7.01
CA LEU A 36 16.61 -19.06 6.48
C LEU A 36 15.62 -18.66 7.56
N TRP A 37 15.50 -17.35 7.76
CA TRP A 37 14.65 -16.73 8.76
C TRP A 37 13.69 -15.74 8.09
N GLN A 38 12.52 -15.54 8.70
CA GLN A 38 11.63 -14.41 8.42
C GLN A 38 10.94 -14.02 9.73
N GLY A 39 10.47 -12.78 9.87
CA GLY A 39 9.88 -12.36 11.14
C GLY A 39 9.18 -11.03 11.10
N PHE A 40 8.43 -10.77 12.16
CA PHE A 40 7.74 -9.51 12.40
C PHE A 40 8.32 -8.83 13.64
N LEU A 41 8.04 -7.54 13.80
CA LEU A 41 8.23 -6.88 15.08
C LEU A 41 7.31 -7.53 16.11
N GLY A 42 7.89 -8.30 17.03
CA GLY A 42 7.16 -9.03 18.05
C GLY A 42 7.82 -8.99 19.42
N ASP A 43 7.05 -9.34 20.45
CA ASP A 43 7.50 -9.39 21.85
C ASP A 43 7.87 -10.81 22.31
N GLY A 44 8.23 -11.69 21.37
CA GLY A 44 8.53 -13.11 21.62
C GLY A 44 7.28 -14.00 21.72
N ALA A 45 6.08 -13.42 21.69
CA ALA A 45 4.83 -14.17 21.72
C ALA A 45 3.78 -13.66 20.73
N LYS A 46 3.76 -12.35 20.45
CA LYS A 46 2.79 -11.71 19.57
C LYS A 46 3.46 -10.72 18.63
N ILE A 47 2.86 -10.54 17.47
CA ILE A 47 3.16 -9.43 16.56
C ILE A 47 2.65 -8.15 17.21
N VAL A 48 3.52 -7.17 17.40
CA VAL A 48 3.18 -5.91 18.06
C VAL A 48 2.79 -4.88 17.01
N LEU A 49 1.65 -4.22 17.22
CA LEU A 49 1.14 -3.17 16.33
C LEU A 49 0.94 -1.85 17.07
N PHE A 50 1.20 -0.75 16.39
CA PHE A 50 1.07 0.61 16.90
C PHE A 50 0.04 1.43 16.07
N PRO A 51 -0.67 2.38 16.69
CA PRO A 51 -1.68 3.20 16.02
C PRO A 51 -1.08 4.32 15.17
N THR A 52 0.19 4.68 15.39
CA THR A 52 0.87 5.75 14.66
C THR A 52 2.34 5.45 14.42
N VAL A 53 2.89 6.06 13.37
CA VAL A 53 4.29 5.93 12.99
C VAL A 53 5.22 6.52 14.05
N ARG A 54 4.75 7.54 14.79
CA ARG A 54 5.48 8.13 15.91
C ARG A 54 5.61 7.18 17.09
N GLU A 55 4.55 6.42 17.39
CA GLU A 55 4.59 5.42 18.47
C GLU A 55 5.48 4.23 18.09
N LEU A 56 5.41 3.76 16.83
CA LEU A 56 6.35 2.75 16.30
C LEU A 56 7.81 3.25 16.40
N ALA A 57 8.08 4.48 15.97
CA ALA A 57 9.42 5.08 16.06
C ALA A 57 9.89 5.21 17.52
N ALA A 58 9.00 5.58 18.44
CA ALA A 58 9.32 5.66 19.86
C ALA A 58 9.65 4.30 20.47
N PHE A 59 8.93 3.24 20.07
CA PHE A 59 9.25 1.86 20.46
C PHE A 59 10.64 1.45 19.97
N ILE A 60 10.92 1.63 18.67
CA ILE A 60 12.23 1.32 18.08
C ILE A 60 13.36 2.07 18.80
N ALA A 61 13.16 3.36 19.07
CA ALA A 61 14.14 4.21 19.74
C ALA A 61 14.35 3.87 21.23
N SER A 62 13.38 3.21 21.87
CA SER A 62 13.50 2.78 23.26
C SER A 62 14.59 1.71 23.46
N GLY A 63 14.88 0.94 22.41
CA GLY A 63 15.80 -0.19 22.47
C GLY A 63 15.25 -1.41 23.21
N GLU A 64 13.93 -1.50 23.41
CA GLU A 64 13.26 -2.71 23.91
C GLU A 64 13.61 -3.91 23.00
N GLU A 65 14.03 -5.00 23.63
CA GLU A 65 14.33 -6.26 22.95
C GLU A 65 13.06 -6.83 22.33
N ASN A 66 13.18 -7.32 21.10
CA ASN A 66 12.10 -7.77 20.24
C ASN A 66 12.63 -8.78 19.22
N ASP A 67 11.72 -9.48 18.53
CA ASP A 67 12.06 -10.58 17.62
C ASP A 67 12.93 -10.18 16.41
N LEU A 68 13.04 -8.88 16.08
CA LEU A 68 13.92 -8.38 15.03
C LEU A 68 15.27 -7.85 15.55
N SER A 69 15.55 -7.92 16.86
CA SER A 69 16.74 -7.30 17.45
C SER A 69 18.06 -7.88 16.94
N ASP A 70 18.06 -9.18 16.60
CA ASP A 70 19.22 -9.88 16.04
C ASP A 70 19.31 -9.77 14.51
N HIS A 71 18.32 -9.15 13.86
CA HIS A 71 18.32 -8.99 12.41
C HIS A 71 19.50 -8.09 11.96
N PRO A 72 20.27 -8.44 10.91
CA PRO A 72 21.45 -7.68 10.51
C PRO A 72 21.19 -6.20 10.17
N ALA A 73 19.98 -5.89 9.68
CA ALA A 73 19.56 -4.53 9.38
C ALA A 73 18.94 -3.75 10.57
N TRP A 74 18.75 -4.36 11.75
CA TRP A 74 18.08 -3.72 12.89
C TRP A 74 18.76 -2.42 13.32
N GLY A 75 20.09 -2.41 13.36
CA GLY A 75 20.87 -1.20 13.69
C GLY A 75 20.73 -0.05 12.68
N ARG A 76 20.21 -0.31 11.47
CA ARG A 76 19.78 0.73 10.51
C ARG A 76 18.39 1.24 10.88
N VAL A 77 17.44 0.35 11.14
CA VAL A 77 16.06 0.69 11.56
C VAL A 77 16.06 1.56 12.81
N GLN A 78 16.95 1.31 13.78
CA GLN A 78 17.08 2.16 14.98
C GLN A 78 17.47 3.62 14.71
N LYS A 79 17.92 3.94 13.48
CA LYS A 79 18.39 5.28 13.10
C LYS A 79 17.45 5.98 12.12
N VAL A 80 16.38 5.33 11.69
CA VAL A 80 15.45 5.94 10.74
C VAL A 80 14.52 6.93 11.44
N THR A 81 14.01 7.88 10.66
CA THR A 81 13.04 8.87 11.15
C THR A 81 11.62 8.31 11.08
N PRO A 82 10.63 8.91 11.76
CA PRO A 82 9.24 8.52 11.58
C PRO A 82 8.80 8.50 10.11
N GLU A 83 9.21 9.46 9.28
CA GLU A 83 8.83 9.47 7.86
C GLU A 83 9.36 8.26 7.07
N ASP A 84 10.51 7.72 7.46
CA ASP A 84 11.09 6.53 6.83
C ASP A 84 10.35 5.23 7.23
N LEU A 85 9.55 5.27 8.31
CA LEU A 85 8.76 4.15 8.83
C LEU A 85 7.33 4.13 8.29
N ARG A 86 7.04 4.95 7.28
CA ARG A 86 5.75 4.97 6.60
C ARG A 86 5.69 3.84 5.57
N PRO A 87 4.77 2.87 5.73
CA PRO A 87 4.50 1.87 4.71
C PRO A 87 4.18 2.51 3.37
N SER A 88 4.50 1.78 2.30
CA SER A 88 3.97 2.09 0.98
C SER A 88 2.57 1.47 0.80
N ALA A 89 1.87 1.86 -0.26
CA ALA A 89 0.62 1.24 -0.67
C ALA A 89 0.75 -0.28 -0.89
N ASP A 90 1.92 -0.74 -1.36
CA ASP A 90 2.20 -2.16 -1.59
C ASP A 90 2.46 -2.93 -0.27
N ASP A 91 2.75 -2.20 0.81
CA ASP A 91 3.02 -2.74 2.15
C ASP A 91 1.79 -2.62 3.09
N ALA A 92 0.61 -2.36 2.52
CA ALA A 92 -0.66 -2.29 3.24
C ALA A 92 -1.49 -3.54 3.00
N TYR A 93 -1.76 -4.31 4.06
CA TYR A 93 -2.47 -5.58 3.96
C TYR A 93 -3.82 -5.48 4.68
N ASP A 94 -4.89 -5.35 3.90
CA ASP A 94 -6.25 -5.29 4.41
C ASP A 94 -6.92 -6.66 4.37
N LEU A 95 -7.04 -7.29 5.54
CA LEU A 95 -7.68 -8.61 5.63
C LEU A 95 -9.21 -8.50 5.56
N ASP A 96 -9.80 -7.33 5.79
CA ASP A 96 -11.24 -7.13 5.76
C ASP A 96 -11.74 -6.87 4.32
N ALA A 97 -10.93 -6.20 3.50
CA ALA A 97 -11.22 -5.88 2.09
C ALA A 97 -11.27 -7.10 1.15
N VAL A 98 -10.77 -8.27 1.61
CA VAL A 98 -10.74 -9.51 0.83
C VAL A 98 -12.11 -9.92 0.27
N TYR A 99 -13.19 -9.69 1.02
CA TYR A 99 -14.55 -9.99 0.58
C TYR A 99 -15.00 -9.10 -0.58
N GLU A 100 -14.59 -7.83 -0.57
CA GLU A 100 -14.91 -6.87 -1.63
C GLU A 100 -14.22 -7.28 -2.93
N TRP A 101 -12.89 -7.49 -2.88
CA TRP A 101 -12.12 -7.87 -4.06
C TRP A 101 -12.62 -9.20 -4.65
N ALA A 102 -12.87 -10.21 -3.81
CA ALA A 102 -13.35 -11.51 -4.28
C ALA A 102 -14.76 -11.48 -4.88
N ALA A 103 -15.60 -10.52 -4.48
CA ALA A 103 -16.93 -10.32 -5.05
C ALA A 103 -16.91 -9.52 -6.36
N GLY A 104 -15.84 -8.76 -6.61
CA GLY A 104 -15.61 -7.98 -7.83
C GLY A 104 -15.20 -8.82 -9.03
N ASP A 105 -15.00 -8.13 -10.16
CA ASP A 105 -14.42 -8.75 -11.36
C ASP A 105 -12.91 -9.01 -11.15
N PRO A 106 -12.33 -10.05 -11.78
CA PRO A 106 -10.91 -10.37 -11.65
C PRO A 106 -10.02 -9.45 -12.50
N ASP A 107 -10.01 -8.16 -12.16
CA ASP A 107 -9.06 -7.22 -12.72
C ASP A 107 -7.66 -7.40 -12.09
N PRO A 108 -6.58 -6.98 -12.76
CA PRO A 108 -5.21 -7.20 -12.26
C PRO A 108 -4.92 -6.59 -10.89
N VAL A 109 -5.56 -5.48 -10.53
CA VAL A 109 -5.35 -4.80 -9.23
C VAL A 109 -5.99 -5.62 -8.12
N SER A 110 -7.27 -5.99 -8.29
CA SER A 110 -8.00 -6.81 -7.31
C SER A 110 -7.37 -8.19 -7.11
N VAL A 111 -6.92 -8.85 -8.20
CA VAL A 111 -6.23 -10.14 -8.14
C VAL A 111 -4.92 -10.01 -7.35
N SER A 112 -4.11 -8.98 -7.65
CA SER A 112 -2.83 -8.78 -6.98
C SER A 112 -2.99 -8.41 -5.49
N ALA A 113 -3.94 -7.53 -5.16
CA ALA A 113 -4.21 -7.14 -3.77
C ALA A 113 -4.64 -8.36 -2.93
N LEU A 114 -5.55 -9.17 -3.47
CA LEU A 114 -6.02 -10.39 -2.82
C LEU A 114 -4.90 -11.41 -2.64
N ALA A 115 -4.05 -11.61 -3.66
CA ALA A 115 -2.89 -12.50 -3.57
C ALA A 115 -1.89 -12.05 -2.49
N ASN A 116 -1.59 -10.75 -2.43
CA ASN A 116 -0.67 -10.18 -1.43
C ASN A 116 -1.17 -10.41 0.01
N VAL A 117 -2.48 -10.26 0.25
CA VAL A 117 -3.06 -10.48 1.57
C VAL A 117 -3.05 -11.97 1.95
N VAL A 118 -3.40 -12.86 1.02
CA VAL A 118 -3.32 -14.32 1.27
C VAL A 118 -1.89 -14.77 1.55
N ASP A 119 -0.92 -14.27 0.81
CA ASP A 119 0.50 -14.52 1.03
C ASP A 119 0.99 -13.96 2.38
N MET A 120 0.55 -12.76 2.78
CA MET A 120 0.85 -12.20 4.10
C MET A 120 0.30 -13.06 5.24
N VAL A 121 -0.91 -13.62 5.10
CA VAL A 121 -1.47 -14.55 6.09
C VAL A 121 -0.63 -15.83 6.19
N ALA A 122 -0.10 -16.34 5.08
CA ALA A 122 0.84 -17.48 5.09
C ALA A 122 2.13 -17.13 5.85
N LYS A 123 2.72 -15.95 5.59
CA LYS A 123 3.91 -15.46 6.29
C LYS A 123 3.69 -15.32 7.80
N ILE A 124 2.52 -14.82 8.23
CA ILE A 124 2.15 -14.76 9.65
C ILE A 124 2.06 -16.17 10.23
N ALA A 125 1.43 -17.12 9.53
CA ALA A 125 1.32 -18.51 9.97
C ALA A 125 2.70 -19.17 10.17
N ASP A 126 3.65 -18.86 9.29
CA ASP A 126 5.01 -19.36 9.36
C ASP A 126 5.78 -18.75 10.52
N SER A 127 5.80 -17.43 10.64
CA SER A 127 6.52 -16.71 11.70
C SER A 127 5.97 -17.02 13.10
N CYS A 128 4.67 -17.28 13.23
CA CYS A 128 4.05 -17.60 14.52
C CYS A 128 3.94 -19.11 14.82
N ASP A 129 4.48 -19.97 13.94
CA ASP A 129 4.35 -21.44 14.02
C ASP A 129 2.89 -21.92 14.19
N ASP A 130 1.94 -21.22 13.56
CA ASP A 130 0.51 -21.59 13.59
C ASP A 130 0.21 -22.65 12.53
N GLY A 131 0.47 -23.90 12.88
CA GLY A 131 0.22 -25.04 11.98
C GLY A 131 -1.24 -25.23 11.56
N ALA A 132 -2.21 -24.58 12.20
CA ALA A 132 -3.62 -24.66 11.77
C ALA A 132 -3.98 -23.53 10.80
N LEU A 133 -3.45 -22.33 10.98
CA LEU A 133 -3.53 -21.26 9.97
C LEU A 133 -2.78 -21.68 8.70
N ARG A 134 -1.57 -22.22 8.85
CA ARG A 134 -0.76 -22.73 7.74
C ARG A 134 -1.53 -23.77 6.93
N ARG A 135 -2.12 -24.76 7.60
CA ARG A 135 -2.96 -25.78 6.92
C ARG A 135 -4.18 -25.19 6.24
N LEU A 136 -4.77 -24.12 6.76
CA LEU A 136 -5.93 -23.47 6.16
C LEU A 136 -5.52 -22.84 4.83
N VAL A 137 -4.38 -22.15 4.78
CA VAL A 137 -3.91 -21.47 3.57
C VAL A 137 -3.33 -22.48 2.57
N GLU A 138 -2.40 -23.33 3.00
CA GLU A 138 -1.66 -24.24 2.11
C GLU A 138 -2.48 -25.41 1.56
N ASN A 139 -3.49 -25.92 2.30
CA ASN A 139 -4.31 -27.04 1.79
C ASN A 139 -5.54 -26.58 1.00
N THR A 140 -5.58 -25.31 0.62
CA THR A 140 -6.69 -24.73 -0.13
C THR A 140 -6.21 -24.39 -1.54
N PRO A 141 -6.52 -25.24 -2.56
CA PRO A 141 -5.98 -25.08 -3.91
C PRO A 141 -6.28 -23.72 -4.56
N ALA A 142 -7.41 -23.10 -4.22
CA ALA A 142 -7.77 -21.78 -4.73
C ALA A 142 -6.81 -20.68 -4.23
N TYR A 143 -6.33 -20.77 -2.98
CA TYR A 143 -5.33 -19.84 -2.44
C TYR A 143 -3.95 -20.09 -3.05
N GLU A 144 -3.55 -21.36 -3.19
CA GLU A 144 -2.29 -21.73 -3.87
C GLU A 144 -2.27 -21.19 -5.32
N GLN A 145 -3.36 -21.36 -6.06
CA GLN A 145 -3.47 -20.85 -7.42
C GLN A 145 -3.46 -19.32 -7.49
N LEU A 146 -4.03 -18.64 -6.51
CA LEU A 146 -4.07 -17.18 -6.47
C LEU A 146 -2.67 -16.58 -6.29
N VAL A 147 -1.84 -17.18 -5.43
CA VAL A 147 -0.48 -16.69 -5.14
C VAL A 147 0.56 -17.11 -6.16
N ASP A 148 0.21 -18.02 -7.08
CA ASP A 148 1.08 -18.44 -8.19
C ASP A 148 1.30 -17.28 -9.18
N GLU A 149 2.56 -16.98 -9.51
CA GLU A 149 2.92 -15.89 -10.43
C GLU A 149 2.36 -16.09 -11.87
N GLU A 150 2.07 -17.33 -12.28
CA GLU A 150 1.51 -17.66 -13.59
C GLU A 150 -0.03 -17.71 -13.60
N ASN A 151 -0.68 -17.24 -12.53
CA ASN A 151 -2.14 -17.29 -12.43
C ASN A 151 -2.83 -16.47 -13.55
N THR A 152 -4.02 -16.92 -13.94
CA THR A 152 -4.86 -16.18 -14.87
C THR A 152 -6.34 -16.45 -14.63
N TYR A 153 -7.07 -15.37 -14.43
CA TYR A 153 -8.52 -15.35 -14.24
C TYR A 153 -9.29 -14.87 -15.47
N GLN A 154 -8.60 -14.77 -16.62
CA GLN A 154 -9.20 -14.35 -17.88
C GLN A 154 -9.97 -15.47 -18.58
N GLY A 155 -10.95 -15.08 -19.40
CA GLY A 155 -11.77 -16.01 -20.16
C GLY A 155 -12.76 -16.81 -19.31
N LYS A 156 -13.39 -17.82 -19.91
CA LYS A 156 -14.47 -18.58 -19.25
C LYS A 156 -13.97 -19.42 -18.08
N ASP A 157 -12.84 -20.11 -18.26
CA ASP A 157 -12.29 -21.01 -17.24
C ASP A 157 -11.66 -20.20 -16.11
N GLY A 158 -11.00 -19.08 -16.40
CA GLY A 158 -10.48 -18.16 -15.40
C GLY A 158 -11.59 -17.57 -14.51
N ARG A 159 -12.69 -17.10 -15.11
CA ARG A 159 -13.88 -16.64 -14.36
C ARG A 159 -14.48 -17.74 -13.47
N ALA A 160 -14.48 -18.99 -13.92
CA ALA A 160 -14.97 -20.10 -13.09
C ALA A 160 -14.09 -20.31 -11.85
N ARG A 161 -12.76 -20.21 -11.99
CA ARG A 161 -11.81 -20.30 -10.87
C ARG A 161 -11.93 -19.10 -9.93
N TRP A 162 -12.18 -17.90 -10.45
CA TRP A 162 -12.40 -16.71 -9.64
C TRP A 162 -13.64 -16.86 -8.75
N ASN A 163 -14.75 -17.35 -9.32
CA ASN A 163 -15.96 -17.63 -8.54
C ASN A 163 -15.70 -18.70 -7.46
N GLU A 164 -14.94 -19.75 -7.78
CA GLU A 164 -14.55 -20.79 -6.80
C GLU A 164 -13.67 -20.21 -5.68
N LEU A 165 -12.76 -19.29 -6.00
CA LEU A 165 -11.98 -18.56 -5.02
C LEU A 165 -12.88 -17.70 -4.11
N GLY A 166 -13.86 -17.00 -4.68
CA GLY A 166 -14.85 -16.24 -3.92
C GLY A 166 -15.65 -17.09 -2.93
N ASP A 167 -16.14 -18.26 -3.37
CA ASP A 167 -16.82 -19.22 -2.50
C ASP A 167 -15.88 -19.73 -1.38
N THR A 168 -14.63 -20.01 -1.73
CA THR A 168 -13.59 -20.46 -0.78
C THR A 168 -13.30 -19.41 0.30
N ILE A 169 -13.20 -18.14 -0.09
CA ILE A 169 -13.01 -17.00 0.82
C ILE A 169 -14.20 -16.87 1.76
N ALA A 170 -15.42 -16.89 1.23
CA ALA A 170 -16.64 -16.82 2.02
C ALA A 170 -16.70 -17.91 3.11
N ASP A 171 -16.24 -19.12 2.80
CA ASP A 171 -16.28 -20.27 3.72
C ASP A 171 -15.14 -20.34 4.73
N SER A 172 -14.01 -19.68 4.48
CA SER A 172 -12.77 -19.93 5.23
C SER A 172 -12.07 -18.71 5.80
N TRP A 173 -12.29 -17.53 5.23
CA TRP A 173 -11.49 -16.35 5.54
C TRP A 173 -11.70 -15.84 6.97
N GLU A 174 -12.93 -15.89 7.50
CA GLU A 174 -13.23 -15.54 8.89
C GLU A 174 -12.40 -16.36 9.91
N ARG A 175 -12.14 -17.64 9.59
CA ARG A 175 -11.29 -18.51 10.43
C ARG A 175 -9.82 -18.11 10.34
N ALA A 176 -9.37 -17.59 9.20
CA ALA A 176 -8.03 -17.06 9.04
C ALA A 176 -7.87 -15.75 9.83
N ILE A 177 -8.82 -14.80 9.69
CA ILE A 177 -8.88 -13.55 10.45
C ILE A 177 -8.79 -13.83 11.96
N GLY A 178 -9.66 -14.68 12.50
CA GLY A 178 -9.66 -14.97 13.94
C GLY A 178 -8.36 -15.62 14.45
N ARG A 179 -7.63 -16.33 13.59
CA ARG A 179 -6.29 -16.85 13.93
C ARG A 179 -5.23 -15.79 13.88
N VAL A 180 -5.18 -14.99 12.82
CA VAL A 180 -4.26 -13.85 12.69
C VAL A 180 -4.44 -12.92 13.87
N GLU A 181 -5.68 -12.50 14.16
CA GLU A 181 -6.01 -11.62 15.29
C GLU A 181 -5.49 -12.18 16.62
N SER A 182 -5.55 -13.49 16.82
CA SER A 182 -5.03 -14.12 18.03
C SER A 182 -3.53 -13.93 18.22
N TRP A 183 -2.77 -13.65 17.17
CA TRP A 183 -1.33 -13.37 17.18
C TRP A 183 -0.99 -11.89 17.30
N LEU A 184 -1.98 -10.99 17.23
CA LEU A 184 -1.76 -9.55 17.26
C LEU A 184 -1.82 -9.00 18.70
N SER A 185 -0.89 -8.10 19.00
CA SER A 185 -0.81 -7.35 20.25
C SER A 185 -0.83 -5.85 19.95
N TRP A 186 -2.01 -5.25 20.08
CA TRP A 186 -2.22 -3.85 19.78
C TRP A 186 -1.77 -2.95 20.94
N ARG A 187 -0.66 -2.23 20.78
CA ARG A 187 -0.07 -1.36 21.80
C ARG A 187 -0.30 0.12 21.47
N GLY A 188 -0.81 0.86 22.45
CA GLY A 188 -1.13 2.29 22.29
C GLY A 188 -2.64 2.57 22.32
N ASP A 189 -3.00 3.83 22.10
CA ASP A 189 -4.39 4.26 22.03
C ASP A 189 -4.85 4.36 20.56
N PHE A 190 -5.74 3.45 20.16
CA PHE A 190 -6.28 3.39 18.81
C PHE A 190 -7.61 4.15 18.67
N SER A 191 -8.14 4.73 19.76
CA SER A 191 -9.38 5.51 19.71
C SER A 191 -9.25 6.83 18.94
N GLY A 192 -8.01 7.26 18.69
CA GLY A 192 -7.67 8.39 17.83
C GLY A 192 -6.55 8.02 16.86
N SER A 193 -6.54 6.79 16.34
CA SER A 193 -5.63 6.46 15.25
C SER A 193 -5.96 7.34 14.05
N ASP A 194 -4.97 8.08 13.55
CA ASP A 194 -5.08 8.86 12.31
C ASP A 194 -5.32 7.96 11.08
N LEU A 195 -5.35 6.64 11.26
CA LEU A 195 -5.50 5.63 10.21
C LEU A 195 -6.98 5.31 9.91
N ASP A 196 -7.88 5.43 10.90
CA ASP A 196 -9.28 5.01 10.81
C ASP A 196 -10.29 6.19 10.87
N ALA A 197 -9.82 7.43 11.01
CA ALA A 197 -10.70 8.59 11.13
C ALA A 197 -11.13 9.12 9.76
N GLU A 198 -12.44 9.26 9.53
CA GLU A 198 -12.95 9.97 8.34
C GLU A 198 -12.35 11.38 8.29
N THR A 199 -11.53 11.60 7.28
CA THR A 199 -10.79 12.82 7.02
C THR A 199 -11.62 13.78 6.16
N VAL A 200 -11.13 15.01 6.00
CA VAL A 200 -11.69 15.93 5.00
C VAL A 200 -11.56 15.37 3.58
N TRP A 201 -10.55 14.54 3.34
CA TRP A 201 -10.24 13.91 2.06
C TRP A 201 -11.24 12.83 1.68
N ASP A 202 -11.66 12.00 2.65
CA ASP A 202 -12.72 11.00 2.45
C ASP A 202 -14.02 11.65 2.01
N ARG A 203 -14.39 12.78 2.63
CA ARG A 203 -15.56 13.56 2.22
C ARG A 203 -15.38 14.13 0.82
N ILE A 204 -14.21 14.67 0.49
CA ILE A 204 -13.95 15.24 -0.84
C ILE A 204 -13.97 14.18 -1.95
N GLY A 205 -13.62 12.93 -1.65
CA GLY A 205 -13.39 11.89 -2.67
C GLY A 205 -12.06 12.08 -3.40
N ALA A 206 -11.05 12.60 -2.69
CA ALA A 206 -9.68 12.77 -3.16
C ALA A 206 -8.73 12.57 -1.98
N GLU A 207 -7.46 12.31 -2.24
CA GLU A 207 -6.46 12.00 -1.23
C GLU A 207 -5.10 12.63 -1.61
N PRO A 208 -4.31 13.11 -0.63
CA PRO A 208 -2.91 13.42 -0.88
C PRO A 208 -2.14 12.12 -1.12
N ILE A 209 -1.25 12.13 -2.11
CA ILE A 209 -0.36 11.01 -2.41
C ILE A 209 1.11 11.45 -2.39
N GLU A 210 1.99 10.50 -2.08
CA GLU A 210 3.44 10.62 -2.23
C GLU A 210 3.93 9.77 -3.40
N ILE A 211 4.75 10.35 -4.27
CA ILE A 211 5.42 9.68 -5.37
C ILE A 211 6.92 9.69 -5.08
N ARG A 212 7.50 8.52 -4.84
CA ARG A 212 8.96 8.35 -4.66
C ARG A 212 9.59 7.95 -5.98
N LEU A 213 10.49 8.79 -6.47
CA LEU A 213 11.31 8.57 -7.65
C LEU A 213 12.76 8.30 -7.21
N PRO A 214 13.65 7.84 -8.12
CA PRO A 214 15.05 7.58 -7.77
C PRO A 214 15.80 8.77 -7.16
N ASN A 215 15.46 10.00 -7.58
CA ASN A 215 16.16 11.22 -7.16
C ASN A 215 15.23 12.29 -6.57
N ALA A 216 13.96 11.99 -6.35
CA ALA A 216 12.97 12.95 -5.87
C ALA A 216 11.87 12.27 -5.06
N ARG A 217 11.24 13.04 -4.18
CA ARG A 217 10.02 12.68 -3.47
C ARG A 217 9.05 13.84 -3.66
N TYR A 218 7.88 13.53 -4.20
CA TYR A 218 6.88 14.51 -4.55
C TYR A 218 5.56 14.20 -3.86
N LEU A 219 4.86 15.26 -3.47
CA LEU A 219 3.51 15.21 -2.96
C LEU A 219 2.56 15.83 -4.00
N THR A 220 1.38 15.25 -4.17
CA THR A 220 0.28 15.83 -4.96
C THR A 220 -1.06 15.35 -4.38
N VAL A 221 -2.18 15.65 -5.05
CA VAL A 221 -3.51 15.11 -4.70
C VAL A 221 -4.03 14.32 -5.90
N ARG A 222 -4.56 13.13 -5.64
CA ARG A 222 -5.32 12.30 -6.57
C ARG A 222 -6.79 12.32 -6.17
N GLY A 223 -7.70 12.27 -7.13
CA GLY A 223 -9.12 11.98 -6.88
C GLY A 223 -9.78 11.45 -8.14
N TYR A 224 -11.06 11.12 -8.06
CA TYR A 224 -11.82 10.57 -9.18
C TYR A 224 -12.94 11.52 -9.59
N VAL A 225 -12.92 11.99 -10.82
CA VAL A 225 -13.85 13.00 -11.32
C VAL A 225 -14.60 12.44 -12.51
N ALA A 226 -15.91 12.66 -12.56
CA ALA A 226 -16.70 12.28 -13.72
C ALA A 226 -16.24 13.08 -14.96
N PRO A 227 -16.07 12.44 -16.13
CA PRO A 227 -15.87 13.17 -17.37
C PRO A 227 -17.09 14.07 -17.64
N ASP A 228 -16.88 15.21 -18.30
CA ASP A 228 -17.93 16.22 -18.41
C ASP A 228 -19.21 15.69 -19.11
N ALA A 229 -20.28 15.60 -18.30
CA ALA A 229 -21.70 15.64 -18.67
C ALA A 229 -22.31 14.51 -19.52
N GLU A 230 -22.10 13.25 -19.15
CA GLU A 230 -23.14 12.22 -19.34
C GLU A 230 -23.30 11.35 -18.09
N ASP A 231 -24.53 11.33 -17.55
CA ASP A 231 -24.91 10.44 -16.44
C ASP A 231 -24.60 8.98 -16.83
N GLY A 232 -23.72 8.34 -16.06
CA GLY A 232 -23.35 6.93 -16.23
C GLY A 232 -21.96 6.66 -16.79
N GLN A 233 -21.13 7.67 -17.04
CA GLN A 233 -19.70 7.45 -17.30
C GLN A 233 -18.95 7.16 -15.99
N ALA A 234 -18.01 6.21 -16.04
CA ALA A 234 -17.14 5.91 -14.91
C ALA A 234 -16.27 7.15 -14.60
N THR A 235 -16.04 7.41 -13.33
CA THR A 235 -15.13 8.47 -12.90
C THR A 235 -13.70 8.13 -13.34
N GLU A 236 -12.96 9.13 -13.80
CA GLU A 236 -11.56 8.99 -14.21
C GLU A 236 -10.64 9.59 -13.16
N ALA A 237 -9.44 9.02 -13.05
CA ALA A 237 -8.40 9.57 -12.18
C ALA A 237 -8.05 11.00 -12.62
N ALA A 238 -8.01 11.90 -11.66
CA ALA A 238 -7.62 13.29 -11.82
C ALA A 238 -6.57 13.63 -10.77
N PHE A 239 -5.65 14.53 -11.14
CA PHE A 239 -4.60 14.99 -10.25
C PHE A 239 -4.66 16.51 -10.09
N LEU A 240 -4.05 17.00 -9.01
CA LEU A 240 -3.80 18.41 -8.83
C LEU A 240 -2.86 18.90 -9.93
N GLY A 241 -3.25 19.94 -10.67
CA GLY A 241 -2.46 20.44 -11.80
C GLY A 241 -3.33 20.97 -12.93
N SER A 242 -2.73 21.13 -14.11
CA SER A 242 -3.45 21.62 -15.29
C SER A 242 -4.07 20.46 -16.08
N GLU A 243 -4.35 20.65 -17.37
CA GLU A 243 -5.05 19.64 -18.18
C GLU A 243 -4.19 18.39 -18.44
N ASP A 244 -2.88 18.57 -18.62
CA ASP A 244 -1.90 17.56 -19.05
C ASP A 244 -0.65 17.49 -18.14
N THR A 245 -0.65 18.23 -17.03
CA THR A 245 0.47 18.26 -16.09
C THR A 245 0.01 18.19 -14.65
N VAL A 246 0.80 17.51 -13.83
CA VAL A 246 0.55 17.33 -12.40
C VAL A 246 1.40 18.31 -11.62
N ALA A 247 0.77 19.13 -10.80
CA ALA A 247 1.42 19.98 -9.82
C ALA A 247 1.98 19.10 -8.68
N VAL A 248 3.29 19.19 -8.45
CA VAL A 248 3.98 18.44 -7.39
C VAL A 248 4.70 19.36 -6.41
N PHE A 249 4.87 18.88 -5.18
CA PHE A 249 5.46 19.63 -4.07
C PHE A 249 6.49 18.79 -3.32
N THR A 250 7.53 19.41 -2.76
CA THR A 250 8.51 18.69 -1.91
C THR A 250 8.20 18.75 -0.40
N SER A 251 7.16 19.49 -0.01
CA SER A 251 6.76 19.66 1.39
C SER A 251 5.24 19.70 1.57
N THR A 252 4.76 19.14 2.68
CA THR A 252 3.34 19.15 3.06
C THR A 252 2.81 20.58 3.17
N GLN A 253 3.61 21.50 3.73
CA GLN A 253 3.25 22.91 3.82
C GLN A 253 3.03 23.56 2.44
N GLY A 254 3.89 23.22 1.46
CA GLY A 254 3.75 23.71 0.08
C GLY A 254 2.45 23.23 -0.56
N LEU A 255 2.17 21.92 -0.43
CA LEU A 255 0.93 21.30 -0.91
C LEU A 255 -0.29 21.93 -0.24
N ALA A 256 -0.30 22.02 1.09
CA ALA A 256 -1.40 22.58 1.87
C ALA A 256 -1.70 24.03 1.48
N ARG A 257 -0.65 24.86 1.32
CA ARG A 257 -0.78 26.25 0.85
C ARG A 257 -1.45 26.31 -0.52
N TYR A 258 -1.07 25.44 -1.45
CA TYR A 258 -1.63 25.43 -2.80
C TYR A 258 -3.09 24.98 -2.80
N CYS A 259 -3.41 23.84 -2.17
CA CYS A 259 -4.76 23.28 -2.14
C CYS A 259 -5.80 24.23 -1.52
N ARG A 260 -5.38 25.07 -0.56
CA ARG A 260 -6.25 26.09 0.07
C ARG A 260 -6.69 27.21 -0.86
N VAL A 261 -5.95 27.47 -1.94
CA VAL A 261 -6.14 28.68 -2.78
C VAL A 261 -6.26 28.40 -4.27
N ALA A 262 -5.89 27.20 -4.72
CA ALA A 262 -5.92 26.86 -6.13
C ALA A 262 -7.36 26.69 -6.64
N GLU A 263 -7.64 27.30 -7.78
CA GLU A 263 -8.97 27.33 -8.40
C GLU A 263 -8.98 26.74 -9.82
N GLU A 264 -7.81 26.60 -10.45
CA GLU A 264 -7.68 26.18 -11.85
C GLU A 264 -7.09 24.77 -11.94
N HIS A 265 -7.89 23.75 -11.60
CA HIS A 265 -7.53 22.34 -11.75
C HIS A 265 -8.78 21.43 -11.75
N ARG A 266 -8.65 20.21 -12.29
CA ARG A 266 -9.79 19.27 -12.44
C ARG A 266 -10.46 18.90 -11.11
N LEU A 267 -9.68 18.76 -10.04
CA LEU A 267 -10.21 18.40 -8.71
C LEU A 267 -11.16 19.45 -8.09
N ARG A 268 -11.24 20.69 -8.61
CA ARG A 268 -12.25 21.66 -8.16
C ARG A 268 -13.68 21.24 -8.47
N LYS A 269 -13.88 20.26 -9.36
CA LYS A 269 -15.19 19.68 -9.66
C LYS A 269 -15.74 18.80 -8.53
N LEU A 270 -14.91 18.39 -7.56
CA LEU A 270 -15.33 17.61 -6.41
C LEU A 270 -16.16 18.46 -5.43
N GLU A 271 -17.28 17.91 -4.96
CA GLU A 271 -18.33 18.63 -4.24
C GLU A 271 -17.83 19.41 -3.01
N TRP A 272 -16.84 18.87 -2.29
CA TRP A 272 -16.35 19.44 -1.03
C TRP A 272 -14.94 20.02 -1.09
N TRP A 273 -14.32 20.18 -2.27
CA TRP A 273 -12.93 20.69 -2.37
C TRP A 273 -12.73 22.03 -1.64
N GLY A 274 -13.74 22.91 -1.67
CA GLY A 274 -13.68 24.22 -1.02
C GLY A 274 -13.45 24.18 0.49
N GLU A 275 -13.69 23.05 1.16
CA GLU A 275 -13.45 22.90 2.60
C GLU A 275 -11.96 23.00 2.96
N LEU A 276 -11.06 22.66 2.04
CA LEU A 276 -9.61 22.70 2.26
C LEU A 276 -9.12 24.09 2.67
N ALA A 277 -9.78 25.16 2.21
CA ALA A 277 -9.45 26.55 2.55
C ALA A 277 -9.56 26.85 4.06
N ALA A 278 -10.37 26.09 4.81
CA ALA A 278 -10.57 26.25 6.25
C ALA A 278 -9.68 25.32 7.11
N VAL A 279 -8.95 24.39 6.49
CA VAL A 279 -8.09 23.45 7.20
C VAL A 279 -6.80 24.15 7.62
N GLU A 280 -6.65 24.45 8.92
CA GLU A 280 -5.45 25.13 9.45
C GLU A 280 -4.26 24.18 9.64
N ASP A 281 -4.52 22.93 10.00
CA ASP A 281 -3.46 21.94 10.25
C ASP A 281 -2.92 21.38 8.93
N ASP A 282 -1.64 21.66 8.65
CA ASP A 282 -0.95 21.14 7.47
C ASP A 282 -0.82 19.61 7.52
N ALA A 283 -0.85 18.98 8.70
CA ALA A 283 -0.72 17.53 8.85
C ALA A 283 -1.80 16.77 8.08
N VAL A 284 -3.00 17.37 7.91
CA VAL A 284 -4.11 16.81 7.14
C VAL A 284 -3.75 16.60 5.66
N PHE A 285 -2.81 17.37 5.10
CA PHE A 285 -2.36 17.24 3.70
C PHE A 285 -1.23 16.23 3.53
N THR A 286 -0.82 15.59 4.62
CA THR A 286 0.12 14.48 4.56
C THR A 286 -0.61 13.29 3.94
N PRO A 287 0.01 12.57 2.98
CA PRO A 287 -0.60 11.36 2.42
C PRO A 287 -1.04 10.37 3.48
N GLY A 288 -1.98 9.48 3.16
CA GLY A 288 -2.29 8.32 3.99
C GLY A 288 -1.12 7.33 4.07
N LEU A 289 -1.34 6.17 4.67
CA LEU A 289 -0.36 5.07 4.63
C LEU A 289 -0.41 4.32 3.29
N ASP A 290 -1.60 4.20 2.73
CA ASP A 290 -1.92 3.71 1.38
C ASP A 290 -1.63 4.72 0.27
N GLY A 291 -1.55 6.01 0.58
CA GLY A 291 -1.23 7.07 -0.37
C GLY A 291 0.25 7.17 -0.79
N ALA A 292 1.13 6.25 -0.37
CA ALA A 292 2.57 6.33 -0.64
C ALA A 292 3.03 5.33 -1.72
N TYR A 293 3.44 5.83 -2.88
CA TYR A 293 3.82 5.03 -4.04
C TYR A 293 5.33 5.08 -4.29
N ASP A 294 6.00 3.92 -4.19
CA ASP A 294 7.44 3.80 -4.47
C ASP A 294 7.73 3.35 -5.90
N LEU A 295 7.90 4.31 -6.81
CA LEU A 295 8.15 4.04 -8.22
C LEU A 295 9.62 3.71 -8.54
N ARG A 296 10.49 3.56 -7.53
CA ARG A 296 11.90 3.16 -7.74
C ARG A 296 12.04 1.70 -8.19
N ARG A 297 10.98 0.91 -8.03
CA ARG A 297 10.87 -0.49 -8.44
C ARG A 297 9.46 -0.77 -8.97
N PRO A 298 9.28 -1.76 -9.86
CA PRO A 298 7.95 -2.17 -10.29
C PRO A 298 7.15 -2.73 -9.12
N SER A 299 5.87 -2.35 -9.06
CA SER A 299 4.88 -2.89 -8.12
C SER A 299 3.47 -2.79 -8.70
N ALA A 300 2.51 -3.49 -8.12
CA ALA A 300 1.12 -3.45 -8.59
C ALA A 300 0.49 -2.07 -8.33
N ALA A 301 0.65 -1.52 -7.12
CA ALA A 301 0.12 -0.19 -6.80
C ALA A 301 0.81 0.90 -7.64
N GLY A 302 2.13 0.78 -7.83
CA GLY A 302 2.88 1.65 -8.72
C GLY A 302 2.40 1.57 -10.17
N ALA A 303 2.14 0.37 -10.68
CA ALA A 303 1.65 0.17 -12.05
C ALA A 303 0.24 0.74 -12.23
N GLY A 304 -0.62 0.66 -11.21
CA GLY A 304 -1.90 1.35 -11.17
C GLY A 304 -1.73 2.87 -11.29
N LEU A 305 -0.90 3.45 -10.42
CA LEU A 305 -0.63 4.90 -10.45
C LEU A 305 0.01 5.35 -11.78
N VAL A 306 0.93 4.57 -12.37
CA VAL A 306 1.54 4.90 -13.67
C VAL A 306 0.49 4.93 -14.77
N ARG A 307 -0.46 3.99 -14.79
CA ARG A 307 -1.58 4.01 -15.75
C ARG A 307 -2.44 5.26 -15.58
N GLU A 308 -2.78 5.62 -14.34
CA GLU A 308 -3.55 6.83 -14.04
C GLU A 308 -2.83 8.10 -14.50
N LEU A 309 -1.52 8.22 -14.22
CA LEU A 309 -0.71 9.38 -14.60
C LEU A 309 -0.53 9.48 -16.12
N VAL A 310 -0.27 8.37 -16.80
CA VAL A 310 -0.17 8.33 -18.28
C VAL A 310 -1.49 8.77 -18.91
N ALA A 311 -2.62 8.26 -18.43
CA ALA A 311 -3.93 8.64 -18.94
C ALA A 311 -4.25 10.11 -18.66
N PHE A 312 -4.00 10.59 -17.44
CA PHE A 312 -4.27 11.99 -17.07
C PHE A 312 -3.41 12.98 -17.86
N CYS A 313 -2.12 12.69 -18.01
CA CYS A 313 -1.16 13.54 -18.72
C CYS A 313 -1.18 13.36 -20.26
N ASP A 314 -2.08 12.52 -20.81
CA ASP A 314 -2.16 12.19 -22.24
C ASP A 314 -0.80 11.78 -22.83
N LEU A 315 -0.06 10.93 -22.12
CA LEU A 315 1.28 10.48 -22.55
C LEU A 315 1.19 9.34 -23.56
N ASP A 316 1.99 9.43 -24.62
CA ASP A 316 2.16 8.36 -25.61
C ASP A 316 3.12 7.28 -25.06
N ALA A 317 2.62 6.47 -24.12
CA ALA A 317 3.36 5.43 -23.43
C ALA A 317 2.81 4.02 -23.73
N ASP A 318 3.69 3.04 -23.90
CA ASP A 318 3.29 1.64 -24.07
C ASP A 318 2.96 1.00 -22.72
N LEU A 319 1.69 1.04 -22.32
CA LEU A 319 1.21 0.44 -21.07
C LEU A 319 1.13 -1.09 -21.11
N SER A 320 1.26 -1.72 -22.28
CA SER A 320 1.14 -3.19 -22.40
C SER A 320 2.26 -3.92 -21.66
N VAL A 321 3.38 -3.25 -21.41
CA VAL A 321 4.50 -3.78 -20.60
C VAL A 321 4.11 -3.99 -19.14
N LEU A 322 3.01 -3.40 -18.67
CA LEU A 322 2.48 -3.55 -17.32
C LEU A 322 1.48 -4.71 -17.16
N ASP A 323 1.11 -5.38 -18.25
CA ASP A 323 0.11 -6.45 -18.25
C ASP A 323 0.73 -7.85 -18.07
N GLY A 324 2.06 -7.92 -18.01
CA GLY A 324 2.82 -9.16 -17.77
C GLY A 324 2.88 -9.56 -16.30
N PRO A 325 3.18 -10.84 -16.00
CA PRO A 325 3.30 -11.35 -14.63
C PRO A 325 4.48 -10.72 -13.87
N SER A 326 5.47 -10.22 -14.59
CA SER A 326 6.53 -9.37 -14.04
C SER A 326 6.88 -8.28 -15.04
N VAL A 327 7.11 -7.07 -14.53
CA VAL A 327 7.50 -5.93 -15.36
C VAL A 327 9.02 -5.86 -15.44
N ASN A 328 9.55 -5.79 -16.66
CA ASN A 328 10.98 -5.61 -16.88
C ASN A 328 11.44 -4.27 -16.28
N ARG A 329 12.60 -4.27 -15.61
CA ARG A 329 13.13 -3.08 -14.94
C ARG A 329 13.45 -1.93 -15.90
N ASP A 330 13.93 -2.23 -17.10
CA ASP A 330 14.27 -1.20 -18.09
C ASP A 330 12.99 -0.56 -18.64
N ASP A 331 11.99 -1.37 -19.00
CA ASP A 331 10.67 -0.89 -19.44
C ASP A 331 9.98 -0.07 -18.35
N TRP A 332 10.06 -0.51 -17.10
CA TRP A 332 9.56 0.25 -15.94
C TRP A 332 10.25 1.61 -15.80
N ASN A 333 11.58 1.63 -15.87
CA ASN A 333 12.33 2.87 -15.76
C ASN A 333 11.99 3.85 -16.91
N GLU A 334 11.73 3.34 -18.11
CA GLU A 334 11.29 4.15 -19.25
C GLU A 334 9.91 4.77 -19.00
N LEU A 335 8.94 3.99 -18.55
CA LEU A 335 7.60 4.48 -18.18
C LEU A 335 7.67 5.55 -17.07
N VAL A 336 8.42 5.27 -16.00
CA VAL A 336 8.59 6.21 -14.88
C VAL A 336 9.28 7.50 -15.35
N ALA A 337 10.24 7.41 -16.29
CA ALA A 337 10.88 8.58 -16.86
C ALA A 337 9.92 9.42 -17.71
N GLN A 338 9.01 8.79 -18.46
CA GLN A 338 7.97 9.49 -19.22
C GLN A 338 6.97 10.18 -18.28
N VAL A 339 6.47 9.49 -17.27
CA VAL A 339 5.59 10.07 -16.24
C VAL A 339 6.25 11.29 -15.57
N ALA A 340 7.54 11.20 -15.25
CA ALA A 340 8.27 12.30 -14.63
C ALA A 340 8.30 13.58 -15.50
N THR A 341 8.05 13.50 -16.82
CA THR A 341 8.03 14.67 -17.70
C THR A 341 6.80 15.55 -17.50
N CYS A 342 5.68 15.02 -16.99
CA CYS A 342 4.47 15.80 -16.72
C CYS A 342 4.36 16.28 -15.26
N LEU A 343 5.33 15.94 -14.39
CA LEU A 343 5.36 16.41 -13.00
C LEU A 343 6.03 17.79 -12.91
N VAL A 344 5.25 18.82 -12.55
CA VAL A 344 5.70 20.22 -12.50
C VAL A 344 5.75 20.72 -11.05
N GLN A 345 6.97 20.91 -10.55
CA GLN A 345 7.22 21.39 -9.20
C GLN A 345 6.72 22.83 -8.98
N GLN A 346 6.03 23.10 -7.87
CA GLN A 346 5.34 24.39 -7.59
C GLN A 346 5.89 25.19 -6.38
N ASP A 347 6.71 24.57 -5.54
CA ASP A 347 7.16 25.09 -4.24
C ASP A 347 8.19 26.23 -4.29
#